data_AF-A0A956KZZ9-F1
#
_entry.id   AF-A0A956KZZ9-F1
#
_cell.length_a   1.000
_cell.length_b   1.000
_cell.length_c   1.000
_cell.angle_alpha   90.00
_cell.angle_beta   90.00
_cell.angle_gamma   90.00
#
_symmetry.space_group_name_H-M   'P 1'
#
loop_
_entity.id
_entity.type
_entity.pdbx_description
1 polymer ?
#
loop_
_entity_poly.entity_id
_entity_poly.type
_entity_poly.pdbx_seq_one_letter_code
_entity_poly.pdbx_strand_id
1 'polypeptide(L)'
;MALRVCSRTDLAAHIEHALHAQRVPSHPSLLGVELRPFIERAIGAAVSHGLERGWDVFRFVACAYVLGEDFVADPAHAWPRKVLARLDLSPTQKIEQIERHYLRKRIRSARAGA
;
A
#
# COMPACT_ATOMS: atom_id res chain seq x y z
N MET A 1 18.27 11.60 0.22
CA MET A 1 18.39 11.00 -1.12
C MET A 1 17.05 11.18 -1.83
N ALA A 2 16.96 12.19 -2.70
CA ALA A 2 15.75 12.47 -3.48
C ALA A 2 15.65 11.41 -4.58
N LEU A 3 14.59 10.60 -4.54
CA LEU A 3 14.27 9.71 -5.65
C LEU A 3 14.01 10.60 -6.88
N ARG A 4 14.92 10.53 -7.86
CA ARG A 4 14.71 11.10 -9.20
C ARG A 4 13.35 10.62 -9.69
N VAL A 5 12.58 11.57 -10.20
CA VAL A 5 11.24 11.41 -10.76
C VAL A 5 11.24 10.21 -11.71
N CYS A 6 10.84 9.07 -11.18
CA CYS A 6 10.56 7.86 -11.94
C CYS A 6 9.21 8.09 -12.62
N SER A 7 9.11 7.81 -13.91
CA SER A 7 7.80 7.79 -14.56
C SER A 7 6.86 6.86 -13.77
N ARG A 8 5.55 7.04 -13.89
CA ARG A 8 4.58 6.19 -13.16
C ARG A 8 4.82 4.69 -13.40
N THR A 9 5.31 4.36 -14.60
CA THR A 9 5.73 3.02 -15.02
C THR A 9 6.99 2.54 -14.30
N ASP A 10 8.02 3.39 -14.16
CA ASP A 10 9.24 3.09 -13.42
C ASP A 10 8.95 2.84 -11.93
N LEU A 11 8.05 3.63 -11.34
CA LEU A 11 7.60 3.43 -9.97
C LEU A 11 6.86 2.10 -9.82
N ALA A 12 5.97 1.76 -10.75
CA ALA A 12 5.24 0.50 -10.71
C ALA A 12 6.19 -0.71 -10.76
N ALA A 13 7.19 -0.69 -11.65
CA ALA A 13 8.19 -1.75 -11.76
C ALA A 13 9.03 -1.88 -10.48
N HIS A 14 9.42 -0.76 -9.87
CA HIS A 14 10.15 -0.77 -8.60
C HIS A 14 9.33 -1.36 -7.45
N ILE A 15 8.05 -0.99 -7.36
CA ILE A 15 7.14 -1.49 -6.33
C ILE A 15 6.92 -3.00 -6.50
N GLU A 16 6.68 -3.46 -7.73
CA GLU A 16 6.54 -4.88 -8.03
C GLU A 16 7.75 -5.69 -7.57
N HIS A 17 8.94 -5.25 -7.97
CA HIS A 17 10.18 -5.88 -7.55
C HIS A 17 10.31 -5.91 -6.02
N ALA A 18 9.98 -4.82 -5.33
CA ALA A 18 10.04 -4.72 -3.88
C ALA A 18 9.04 -5.65 -3.17
N LEU A 19 7.81 -5.80 -3.68
CA LEU A 19 6.80 -6.71 -3.13
C LEU A 19 7.27 -8.17 -3.21
N HIS A 20 7.85 -8.57 -4.35
CA HIS A 20 8.43 -9.91 -4.53
C HIS A 20 9.66 -10.13 -3.64
N ALA A 21 10.61 -9.20 -3.62
CA ALA A 21 11.83 -9.30 -2.83
C ALA A 21 11.54 -9.42 -1.32
N GLN A 22 10.53 -8.68 -0.83
CA GLN A 22 10.12 -8.72 0.58
C GLN A 22 9.18 -9.89 0.91
N ARG A 23 8.80 -10.70 -0.09
CA ARG A 23 7.83 -11.80 0.04
C ARG A 23 6.55 -11.36 0.75
N VAL A 24 6.04 -10.19 0.35
CA VAL A 24 4.79 -9.68 0.90
C VAL A 24 3.68 -10.66 0.48
N PRO A 25 2.84 -11.16 1.41
CA PRO A 25 1.72 -12.01 1.05
C PRO A 25 0.64 -11.17 0.36
N SER A 26 0.07 -11.69 -0.74
CA SER A 26 -1.10 -11.08 -1.36
C SER A 26 -2.37 -11.37 -0.56
N HIS A 27 -3.34 -10.46 -0.68
CA HIS A 27 -4.70 -10.72 -0.26
C HIS A 27 -5.31 -11.83 -1.14
N PRO A 28 -6.13 -12.75 -0.60
CA PRO A 28 -6.73 -13.83 -1.38
C PRO A 28 -7.53 -13.36 -2.60
N SER A 29 -8.14 -12.18 -2.54
CA SER A 29 -8.88 -11.59 -3.67
C SER A 29 -8.00 -11.16 -4.85
N LEU A 30 -6.67 -11.12 -4.66
CA LEU A 30 -5.70 -10.77 -5.70
C LEU A 30 -5.06 -12.01 -6.34
N LEU A 31 -5.50 -13.21 -5.98
CA LEU A 31 -5.02 -14.43 -6.63
C LEU A 31 -5.43 -14.43 -8.11
N GLY A 32 -4.45 -14.58 -9.00
CA GLY A 32 -4.65 -14.53 -10.45
C GLY A 32 -4.79 -13.12 -11.04
N VAL A 33 -4.64 -12.06 -10.23
CA VAL A 33 -4.63 -10.68 -10.73
C VAL A 33 -3.24 -10.35 -11.28
N GLU A 34 -3.22 -9.74 -12.47
CA GLU A 34 -2.01 -9.16 -13.04
C GLU A 34 -1.47 -8.03 -12.15
N LEU A 35 -0.24 -8.19 -11.68
CA LEU A 35 0.34 -7.36 -10.62
C LEU A 35 0.61 -5.93 -11.10
N ARG A 36 1.11 -5.74 -12.33
CA ARG A 36 1.39 -4.41 -12.90
C ARG A 36 0.12 -3.53 -12.97
N PRO A 37 -0.99 -3.95 -13.61
CA PRO A 37 -2.23 -3.18 -13.62
C PRO A 37 -2.77 -2.87 -12.22
N PHE A 38 -2.68 -3.82 -11.29
CA PHE A 38 -3.06 -3.59 -9.89
C PHE A 38 -2.22 -2.47 -9.25
N ILE A 39 -0.89 -2.52 -9.39
CA ILE A 39 0.01 -1.51 -8.84
C ILE A 39 -0.31 -0.13 -9.42
N GLU A 40 -0.56 -0.01 -10.72
CA GLU A 40 -0.88 1.26 -11.36
C GLU A 40 -2.17 1.89 -10.81
N ARG A 41 -3.22 1.08 -10.59
CA ARG A 41 -4.47 1.52 -9.95
C ARG A 41 -4.23 1.93 -8.50
N ALA A 42 -3.48 1.14 -7.75
CA ALA A 42 -3.13 1.45 -6.36
C ALA A 42 -2.28 2.72 -6.22
N ILE A 43 -1.35 2.99 -7.16
CA ILE A 43 -0.63 4.27 -7.25
C ILE A 43 -1.62 5.42 -7.47
N GLY A 44 -2.61 5.25 -8.37
CA GLY A 44 -3.64 6.27 -8.60
C GLY A 44 -4.50 6.57 -7.38
N ALA A 45 -4.89 5.54 -6.64
CA ALA A 45 -5.60 5.70 -5.37
C ALA A 45 -4.72 6.42 -4.33
N ALA A 46 -3.44 6.06 -4.22
CA ALA A 46 -2.50 6.72 -3.30
C ALA A 46 -2.39 8.23 -3.58
N VAL A 47 -2.20 8.60 -4.85
CA VAL A 47 -2.11 10.01 -5.28
C VAL A 47 -3.41 10.76 -5.00
N SER A 48 -4.56 10.12 -5.21
CA SER A 48 -5.88 10.72 -4.89
C SER A 48 -6.08 10.98 -3.39
N HIS A 49 -5.27 10.35 -2.54
CA HIS A 49 -5.21 10.60 -1.09
C HIS A 49 -4.09 11.56 -0.68
N GLY A 50 -3.42 12.21 -1.64
CA GLY A 50 -2.32 13.16 -1.39
C GLY A 50 -0.99 12.49 -1.06
N LEU A 51 -0.80 11.22 -1.41
CA LEU A 51 0.48 10.53 -1.25
C LEU A 51 1.30 10.69 -2.53
N GLU A 52 2.31 11.56 -2.48
CA GLU A 52 3.13 11.91 -3.67
C GLU A 52 4.57 11.41 -3.59
N ARG A 53 5.04 11.06 -2.39
CA ARG A 53 6.41 10.55 -2.18
C ARG A 53 6.45 9.06 -2.50
N GLY A 54 7.43 8.63 -3.28
CA GLY A 54 7.55 7.23 -3.73
C GLY A 54 7.50 6.19 -2.59
N TRP A 55 8.08 6.51 -1.42
CA TRP A 55 8.02 5.64 -0.25
C TRP A 55 6.62 5.55 0.39
N ASP A 56 5.89 6.66 0.43
CA ASP A 56 4.51 6.68 0.94
C ASP A 56 3.56 5.96 -0.01
N VAL A 57 3.76 6.12 -1.32
CA VAL A 57 3.05 5.37 -2.36
C VAL A 57 3.33 3.88 -2.26
N PHE A 58 4.61 3.47 -2.12
CA PHE A 58 4.96 2.06 -1.93
C PHE A 58 4.23 1.44 -0.73
N ARG A 59 4.23 2.13 0.42
CA ARG A 59 3.52 1.65 1.62
C ARG A 59 2.01 1.53 1.41
N PHE A 60 1.41 2.46 0.67
CA PHE A 60 0.00 2.38 0.29
C PHE A 60 -0.27 1.16 -0.59
N VAL A 61 0.52 0.95 -1.63
CA VAL A 61 0.38 -0.22 -2.52
C VAL A 61 0.60 -1.52 -1.74
N ALA A 62 1.57 -1.57 -0.83
CA ALA A 62 1.79 -2.73 0.03
C ALA A 62 0.59 -3.00 0.96
N CYS A 63 -0.05 -1.95 1.49
CA CYS A 63 -1.30 -2.10 2.25
C CYS A 63 -2.43 -2.66 1.37
N ALA A 64 -2.64 -2.11 0.18
CA ALA A 64 -3.63 -2.62 -0.76
C ALA A 64 -3.35 -4.08 -1.17
N TYR A 65 -2.08 -4.42 -1.35
CA TYR A 65 -1.67 -5.77 -1.74
C TYR A 65 -1.96 -6.80 -0.64
N VAL A 66 -1.76 -6.43 0.63
CA VAL A 66 -1.98 -7.34 1.77
C VAL A 66 -3.43 -7.35 2.23
N LEU A 67 -4.15 -6.23 2.11
CA LEU A 67 -5.49 -6.02 2.69
C LEU A 67 -6.62 -6.07 1.66
N GLY A 68 -6.29 -6.02 0.37
CA GLY A 68 -7.25 -5.89 -0.73
C GLY A 68 -7.21 -4.49 -1.35
N GLU A 69 -7.53 -4.41 -2.65
CA GLU A 69 -7.47 -3.16 -3.43
C GLU A 69 -8.31 -2.04 -2.81
N ASP A 70 -9.48 -2.40 -2.26
CA ASP A 70 -10.45 -1.46 -1.68
C ASP A 70 -10.32 -1.28 -0.16
N PHE A 71 -9.18 -1.59 0.45
CA PHE A 71 -9.02 -1.55 1.91
C PHE A 71 -9.35 -0.19 2.55
N VAL A 72 -9.27 0.90 1.77
CA VAL A 72 -9.67 2.25 2.21
C VAL A 72 -11.19 2.41 2.22
N ALA A 73 -11.89 1.78 1.28
CA ALA A 73 -13.34 1.87 1.12
C ALA A 73 -14.10 0.76 1.88
N ASP A 74 -13.41 -0.23 2.44
CA ASP A 74 -14.01 -1.34 3.19
C ASP A 74 -14.92 -0.81 4.34
N PRO A 75 -16.26 -1.01 4.24
CA PRO A 75 -17.20 -0.57 5.28
C PRO A 75 -16.95 -1.24 6.63
N ALA A 76 -16.44 -2.47 6.64
CA ALA A 76 -16.11 -3.19 7.88
C ALA A 76 -14.89 -2.58 8.58
N HIS A 77 -14.07 -1.82 7.85
CA HIS A 77 -12.83 -1.22 8.35
C HIS A 77 -12.69 0.23 7.88
N ALA A 78 -13.59 1.12 8.32
CA ALA A 78 -13.56 2.54 7.91
C ALA A 78 -12.37 3.37 8.45
N TRP A 79 -11.53 2.81 9.32
CA TRP A 79 -10.41 3.53 9.96
C TRP A 79 -9.36 4.09 8.97
N PRO A 80 -8.91 3.38 7.91
CA PRO A 80 -7.87 3.89 7.01
C PRO A 80 -8.35 5.15 6.31
N ARG A 81 -9.62 5.18 5.87
CA ARG A 81 -10.24 6.38 5.31
C ARG A 81 -10.22 7.56 6.28
N LYS A 82 -10.56 7.32 7.55
CA LYS A 82 -10.51 8.36 8.59
C LYS A 82 -9.09 8.89 8.79
N VAL A 83 -8.08 8.02 8.82
CA VAL A 83 -6.67 8.43 8.93
C VAL A 83 -6.22 9.22 7.71
N LEU A 84 -6.57 8.79 6.50
CA LEU A 84 -6.21 9.49 5.26
C LEU A 84 -6.85 10.88 5.18
N ALA A 85 -8.05 11.05 5.74
CA ALA A 85 -8.78 12.32 5.77
C ALA A 85 -8.26 13.33 6.82
N ARG A 86 -7.38 12.92 7.74
CA ARG A 86 -6.85 13.81 8.78
C ARG A 86 -6.00 14.94 8.19
N LEU A 87 -6.32 16.18 8.53
CA LEU A 87 -5.56 17.36 8.06
C LEU A 87 -4.38 17.69 8.98
N ASP A 88 -4.40 17.18 10.21
CA ASP A 88 -3.35 17.37 11.22
C ASP A 88 -2.14 16.45 11.02
N LEU A 89 -2.20 15.53 10.06
CA LEU A 89 -1.14 14.58 9.74
C LEU A 89 -0.53 14.86 8.37
N SER A 90 0.80 14.75 8.28
CA SER A 90 1.50 14.67 7.01
C SER A 90 1.15 13.37 6.26
N PRO A 91 1.28 13.33 4.91
CA PRO A 91 1.12 12.12 4.10
C PRO A 91 1.86 10.90 4.66
N THR A 92 3.12 11.08 5.05
CA THR A 92 3.94 10.02 5.65
C THR A 92 3.37 9.51 6.97
N GLN A 93 2.94 10.40 7.87
CA GLN A 93 2.34 9.99 9.15
C GLN A 93 1.05 9.19 8.95
N LYS A 94 0.21 9.57 7.97
CA LYS A 94 -1.02 8.86 7.64
C LYS A 94 -0.73 7.40 7.28
N ILE A 95 0.18 7.20 6.33
CA ILE A 95 0.43 5.84 5.83
C ILE A 95 1.19 4.98 6.84
N GLU A 96 2.10 5.57 7.63
CA GLU A 96 2.77 4.86 8.72
C GLU A 96 1.80 4.39 9.80
N GLN A 97 0.77 5.20 10.10
CA GLN A 97 -0.25 4.82 11.06
C GLN A 97 -1.08 3.63 10.56
N ILE A 98 -1.42 3.60 9.28
CA ILE A 98 -2.15 2.50 8.64
C ILE A 98 -1.29 1.23 8.60
N GLU A 99 -0.07 1.34 8.07
CA GLU A 99 0.91 0.24 7.99
C GLU A 99 1.14 -0.40 9.37
N ARG A 100 1.36 0.43 10.40
CA ARG A 100 1.59 -0.03 11.77
C ARG A 100 0.40 -0.82 12.31
N HIS A 101 -0.82 -0.43 11.97
CA HIS A 101 -2.03 -1.08 12.45
C HIS A 101 -2.26 -2.44 11.78
N TYR A 102 -2.06 -2.52 10.46
CA TYR A 102 -2.42 -3.70 9.66
C TYR A 102 -1.27 -4.65 9.33
N LEU A 103 -0.15 -4.11 8.86
CA LEU A 103 0.94 -4.93 8.31
C LEU A 103 1.77 -5.56 9.43
N ARG A 104 2.08 -4.81 10.49
CA ARG A 104 2.85 -5.35 11.63
C ARG A 104 2.13 -6.47 12.40
N LYS A 105 0.80 -6.56 12.29
CA LYS A 105 0.00 -7.64 12.88
C LYS A 105 -0.09 -8.83 11.93
N ARG A 106 -0.48 -8.62 10.66
CA ARG A 106 -0.63 -9.72 9.68
C ARG A 106 0.68 -10.43 9.34
N ILE A 107 1.80 -9.71 9.19
CA ILE A 107 3.10 -10.33 8.88
C ILE A 107 3.57 -11.24 10.04
N ARG A 108 3.28 -10.87 11.29
CA ARG A 108 3.58 -11.72 12.44
C ARG A 108 2.72 -12.98 12.47
N SER A 109 1.41 -12.85 12.23
CA SER A 109 0.50 -14.00 12.17
C SER A 109 0.84 -14.95 11.01
N ALA A 110 1.19 -14.42 9.85
CA ALA A 110 1.58 -15.22 8.69
C ALA A 110 2.90 -15.99 8.90
N ARG A 111 3.82 -15.47 9.72
CA ARG A 111 5.08 -16.14 10.09
C ARG A 111 4.95 -17.15 11.22
N ALA A 112 3.90 -17.07 12.04
CA ALA A 112 3.67 -17.97 13.16
C ALA A 112 2.87 -19.24 12.78
N GLY A 113 2.31 -19.27 11.57
CA GLY A 113 1.55 -20.40 11.03
C GLY A 113 2.18 -21.06 9.80
N ALA A 114 3.47 -20.81 9.55
CA ALA A 114 4.27 -21.41 8.47
C ALA A 114 5.32 -22.36 9.06
#